data_AF-A0AAJ1WR53-F1
#
_entry.id   AF-A0AAJ1WR53-F1
#
_cell.length_a   1.000
_cell.length_b   1.000
_cell.length_c   1.000
_cell.angle_alpha   90.00
_cell.angle_beta   90.00
_cell.angle_gamma   90.00
#
_symmetry.space_group_name_H-M   'P 1'
#
loop_
_entity.id
_entity.type
_entity.pdbx_description
1 polymer ?
#
loop_
_entity_poly.entity_id
_entity_poly.type
_entity_poly.pdbx_seq_one_letter_code
_entity_poly.pdbx_strand_id
1 'polypeptide(L)'
;MLSSYFAAINPVALELGPLKIHWYGIIMGSAVLLGLLLAVREGKRRGVKEDDLIDLVFWVIPAAIIGARLYYVLFEWSYYKDHPSEIIAIWNGGLAIHGGLIGAIVVGYWYVKRKNVAFLKVADIIAPSIILGQAIGRWGNFLNQEAHGGEVGRAFLEHLHLPRFIIDQMQINGTYYHPTFLYESLWNLAGFVLLLFMRRWNPKRGEIFFTYFAWYSLGRFFIEGLRTDSLTFTGPGWLESILNALWSPMKVVFKAGAMDSGNIRVAQLISLLLMLGAIFMIIWRRAKGIAKESYQDRDPEPKLEPEQSIEG
;
A
#
# COMPACT_ATOMS: atom_id res chain seq x y z
N MET A 1 28.08 -30.33 20.72
CA MET A 1 27.20 -29.15 20.90
C MET A 1 27.53 -28.10 19.84
N LEU A 2 27.12 -28.33 18.59
CA LEU A 2 27.29 -27.37 17.49
C LEU A 2 25.96 -27.27 16.75
N SER A 3 24.99 -26.66 17.42
CA SER A 3 23.71 -26.27 16.83
C SER A 3 23.76 -24.77 16.58
N SER A 4 24.49 -24.36 15.56
CA SER A 4 24.40 -23.01 15.01
C SER A 4 23.09 -22.91 14.21
N TYR A 5 21.98 -22.88 14.94
CA TYR A 5 20.74 -22.27 14.48
C TYR A 5 21.07 -20.78 14.30
N PHE A 6 21.01 -20.27 13.07
CA PHE A 6 20.97 -18.82 12.92
C PHE A 6 19.73 -18.35 13.68
N ALA A 7 19.93 -17.61 14.76
CA ALA A 7 18.84 -16.96 15.47
C ALA A 7 18.06 -16.08 14.49
N ALA A 8 16.75 -15.90 14.72
CA ALA A 8 15.94 -14.97 13.95
C ALA A 8 16.68 -13.63 13.80
N ILE A 9 16.60 -13.06 12.59
CA ILE A 9 17.21 -11.79 12.26
C ILE A 9 16.66 -10.74 13.24
N ASN A 10 17.58 -10.02 13.90
CA ASN A 10 17.22 -8.96 14.82
C ASN A 10 16.51 -7.83 14.04
N PRO A 11 15.31 -7.37 14.46
CA PRO A 11 14.61 -6.27 13.80
C PRO A 11 15.35 -4.93 13.91
N VAL A 12 16.28 -4.80 14.87
CA VAL A 12 17.15 -3.62 15.02
C VAL A 12 18.38 -3.79 14.12
N ALA A 13 18.51 -2.87 13.17
CA ALA A 13 19.62 -2.85 12.21
C ALA A 13 20.89 -2.25 12.81
N LEU A 14 20.75 -1.18 13.61
CA LEU A 14 21.86 -0.49 14.25
C LEU A 14 21.42 0.11 15.59
N GLU A 15 22.22 -0.07 16.63
CA GLU A 15 22.03 0.56 17.94
C GLU A 15 23.08 1.66 18.14
N LEU A 16 22.61 2.91 18.27
CA LEU A 16 23.43 4.10 18.54
C LEU A 16 23.06 4.65 19.92
N GLY A 17 23.51 3.97 20.98
CA GLY A 17 23.13 4.29 22.36
C GLY A 17 21.61 4.12 22.57
N PRO A 18 20.87 5.16 23.00
CA PRO A 18 19.41 5.07 23.18
C PRO A 18 18.65 5.03 21.85
N LEU A 19 19.28 5.41 20.73
CA LEU A 19 18.64 5.43 19.42
C LEU A 19 18.77 4.06 18.74
N LYS A 20 17.63 3.40 18.51
CA LYS A 20 17.55 2.14 17.76
C LYS A 20 17.04 2.39 16.36
N ILE A 21 17.84 2.03 15.36
CA ILE A 21 17.45 2.10 13.95
C ILE A 21 16.94 0.72 13.55
N HIS A 22 15.65 0.65 13.20
CA HIS A 22 15.00 -0.59 12.80
C HIS A 22 15.14 -0.83 11.30
N TRP A 23 15.29 -2.09 10.89
CA TRP A 23 15.29 -2.45 9.48
C TRP A 23 14.02 -2.01 8.75
N TYR A 24 12.88 -2.08 9.45
CA TYR A 24 11.60 -1.61 8.92
C TYR A 24 11.69 -0.16 8.41
N GLY A 25 12.30 0.74 9.19
CA GLY A 25 12.49 2.13 8.80
C GLY A 25 13.41 2.29 7.58
N ILE A 26 14.52 1.54 7.55
CA ILE A 26 15.47 1.54 6.42
C ILE A 26 14.77 1.06 5.13
N ILE A 27 14.00 -0.03 5.21
CA ILE A 27 13.27 -0.60 4.07
C ILE A 27 12.21 0.37 3.57
N MET A 28 11.43 0.98 4.48
CA MET A 28 10.42 1.97 4.11
C MET A 28 11.04 3.23 3.47
N GLY A 29 12.13 3.74 4.02
CA GLY A 29 12.87 4.86 3.43
C GLY A 29 13.41 4.53 2.03
N SER A 30 13.96 3.33 1.87
CA SER A 30 14.44 2.84 0.57
C SER A 30 13.31 2.68 -0.45
N ALA A 31 12.14 2.17 -0.02
CA ALA A 31 10.95 2.04 -0.85
C ALA A 31 10.45 3.41 -1.35
N VAL A 32 10.40 4.41 -0.47
CA VAL A 32 10.04 5.79 -0.84
C VAL A 32 11.04 6.38 -1.84
N LEU A 33 12.34 6.22 -1.58
CA LEU A 33 13.38 6.72 -2.48
C LEU A 33 13.29 6.10 -3.87
N LEU A 34 13.21 4.77 -3.96
CA LEU A 34 13.05 4.06 -5.24
C LEU A 34 11.76 4.45 -5.95
N GLY A 35 10.66 4.58 -5.20
CA GLY A 35 9.38 5.04 -5.74
C GLY A 35 9.47 6.45 -6.34
N LEU A 36 10.13 7.37 -5.66
CA LEU A 36 10.37 8.73 -6.14
C LEU A 36 11.25 8.73 -7.40
N LEU A 37 12.35 7.98 -7.41
CA LEU A 37 13.24 7.87 -8.58
C LEU A 37 12.49 7.38 -9.83
N LEU A 38 11.64 6.36 -9.67
CA LEU A 38 10.81 5.84 -10.76
C LEU A 38 9.74 6.85 -11.20
N ALA A 39 9.10 7.53 -10.25
CA ALA A 39 8.07 8.53 -10.53
C ALA A 39 8.66 9.72 -11.27
N VAL A 40 9.81 10.25 -10.83
CA VAL A 40 10.52 11.37 -11.49
C VAL A 40 10.97 10.98 -12.89
N ARG A 41 11.57 9.78 -13.04
CA ARG A 41 12.04 9.30 -14.34
C ARG A 41 10.89 9.19 -15.34
N GLU A 42 9.76 8.64 -14.92
CA GLU A 42 8.58 8.56 -15.78
C GLU A 42 7.93 9.94 -15.97
N GLY A 43 7.81 10.74 -14.91
CA GLY A 43 7.29 12.11 -14.95
C GLY A 43 7.96 12.97 -16.01
N LYS A 44 9.30 12.96 -16.06
CA LYS A 44 10.09 13.64 -17.10
C LYS A 44 9.68 13.20 -18.51
N ARG A 45 9.48 11.90 -18.74
CA ARG A 45 9.02 11.37 -20.04
C ARG A 45 7.60 11.79 -20.38
N ARG A 46 6.75 11.98 -19.37
CA ARG A 46 5.35 12.40 -19.50
C ARG A 46 5.16 13.93 -19.47
N GLY A 47 6.25 14.70 -19.40
CA GLY A 47 6.21 16.17 -19.35
C GLY A 47 5.71 16.75 -18.03
N VAL A 48 5.92 16.04 -16.92
CA VAL A 48 5.74 16.56 -15.55
C VAL A 48 7.10 16.99 -15.02
N LYS A 49 7.18 18.17 -14.42
CA LYS A 49 8.44 18.68 -13.87
C LYS A 49 8.90 17.80 -12.70
N GLU A 50 10.21 17.65 -12.59
CA GLU A 50 10.84 16.88 -11.52
C GLU A 50 10.52 17.46 -10.14
N ASP A 51 10.68 18.78 -10.00
CA ASP A 51 10.41 19.50 -8.75
C ASP A 51 8.96 19.30 -8.29
N ASP A 52 8.00 19.27 -9.22
CA ASP A 52 6.59 19.05 -8.87
C ASP A 52 6.35 17.66 -8.26
N LEU A 53 7.10 16.63 -8.68
CA LEU A 53 6.99 15.28 -8.12
C LEU A 53 7.75 15.14 -6.80
N ILE A 54 8.88 15.81 -6.65
CA ILE A 54 9.66 15.84 -5.41
C ILE A 54 8.86 16.58 -4.32
N ASP A 55 8.38 17.79 -4.63
CA ASP A 55 7.51 18.58 -3.76
C ASP A 55 6.25 17.81 -3.38
N LEU A 56 5.63 17.07 -4.32
CA LEU A 56 4.45 16.27 -4.03
C LEU A 56 4.72 15.28 -2.89
N VAL A 57 5.89 14.63 -2.86
CA VAL A 57 6.28 13.73 -1.76
C VAL A 57 6.42 14.49 -0.44
N PHE A 58 7.03 15.68 -0.46
CA PHE A 58 7.15 16.55 0.72
C PHE A 58 5.80 17.05 1.26
N TRP A 59 4.77 17.15 0.42
CA TRP A 59 3.41 17.45 0.87
C TRP A 59 2.65 16.20 1.33
N VAL A 60 2.75 15.11 0.57
CA VAL A 60 1.96 13.90 0.79
C VAL A 60 2.41 13.11 2.02
N ILE A 61 3.71 12.98 2.27
CA ILE A 61 4.20 12.20 3.43
C ILE A 61 3.76 12.82 4.76
N PRO A 62 4.00 14.13 5.04
CA PRO A 62 3.52 14.74 6.28
C PRO A 62 2.00 14.70 6.39
N ALA A 63 1.28 14.95 5.30
CA ALA A 63 -0.18 14.86 5.28
C ALA A 63 -0.69 13.45 5.61
N ALA A 64 0.00 12.41 5.13
CA ALA A 64 -0.32 11.03 5.46
C ALA A 64 -0.07 10.72 6.95
N ILE A 65 1.03 11.21 7.53
CA ILE A 65 1.32 11.02 8.96
C ILE A 65 0.27 11.74 9.81
N ILE A 66 -0.03 13.00 9.50
CA ILE A 66 -1.05 13.80 10.20
C ILE A 66 -2.41 13.14 10.06
N GLY A 67 -2.81 12.76 8.85
CA GLY A 67 -4.09 12.10 8.60
C GLY A 67 -4.20 10.77 9.35
N ALA A 68 -3.15 9.95 9.36
CA ALA A 68 -3.12 8.68 10.07
C ALA A 68 -3.28 8.87 11.58
N ARG A 69 -2.64 9.90 12.14
CA ARG A 69 -2.74 10.23 13.57
C ARG A 69 -4.13 10.74 13.93
N LEU A 70 -4.66 11.71 13.19
CA LEU A 70 -5.99 12.27 13.44
C LEU A 70 -7.07 11.20 13.36
N TYR A 71 -7.00 10.32 12.36
CA TYR A 71 -7.96 9.23 12.23
C TYR A 71 -7.90 8.27 13.42
N TYR A 72 -6.70 7.89 13.88
CA TYR A 72 -6.56 7.05 15.06
C TYR A 72 -7.16 7.72 16.32
N VAL A 73 -6.82 8.99 16.55
CA VAL A 73 -7.32 9.77 17.69
C VAL A 73 -8.84 9.92 17.68
N LEU A 74 -9.45 10.06 16.50
CA LEU A 74 -10.90 10.13 16.36
C LEU A 74 -11.59 8.82 16.75
N PHE A 75 -11.01 7.67 16.41
CA PHE A 75 -11.54 6.36 16.81
C PHE A 75 -11.35 6.09 18.31
N GLU A 76 -10.24 6.55 18.88
CA GLU A 76 -9.92 6.43 20.30
C GLU A 76 -10.27 7.70 21.11
N TRP A 77 -11.29 8.45 20.67
CA TRP A 77 -11.60 9.76 21.26
C TRP A 77 -11.96 9.70 22.75
N SER A 78 -12.54 8.58 23.20
CA SER A 78 -12.83 8.32 24.61
C SER A 78 -11.60 8.40 25.50
N TYR A 79 -10.42 8.03 24.99
CA TYR A 79 -9.14 8.13 25.68
C TYR A 79 -8.52 9.52 25.54
N TYR A 80 -8.48 10.04 24.30
CA TYR A 80 -7.76 11.28 23.99
C TYR A 80 -8.43 12.56 24.50
N LYS A 81 -9.74 12.54 24.76
CA LYS A 81 -10.44 13.68 25.38
C LYS A 81 -9.85 14.02 26.76
N ASP A 82 -9.33 13.01 27.47
CA ASP A 82 -8.75 13.14 28.81
C ASP A 82 -7.21 13.29 28.74
N HIS A 83 -6.59 13.05 27.58
CA HIS A 83 -5.14 13.09 27.34
C HIS A 83 -4.77 13.94 26.09
N PRO A 84 -5.13 15.23 26.04
CA PRO A 84 -4.97 16.05 24.83
C PRO A 84 -3.51 16.26 24.40
N SER A 85 -2.56 16.25 25.34
CA SER A 85 -1.12 16.36 25.05
C SER A 85 -0.59 15.17 24.25
N GLU A 86 -1.23 14.00 24.37
CA GLU A 86 -0.81 12.79 23.68
C GLU A 86 -1.27 12.75 22.22
N ILE A 87 -2.20 13.62 21.80
CA ILE A 87 -2.71 13.66 20.42
C ILE A 87 -1.59 13.84 19.40
N ILE A 88 -0.57 14.64 19.71
CA ILE A 88 0.58 14.89 18.82
C ILE A 88 1.74 13.89 18.98
N ALA A 89 1.68 13.03 20.00
CA ALA A 89 2.75 12.10 20.36
C ALA A 89 2.80 10.88 19.43
N ILE A 90 3.19 11.11 18.17
CA ILE A 90 3.27 10.05 17.14
C ILE A 90 4.33 8.98 17.45
N TRP A 91 5.30 9.28 18.31
CA TRP A 91 6.31 8.33 18.77
C TRP A 91 5.76 7.27 19.73
N ASN A 92 4.57 7.49 20.31
CA ASN A 92 3.86 6.49 21.10
C ASN A 92 3.09 5.47 20.21
N GLY A 93 3.19 5.57 18.89
CA GLY A 93 2.43 4.78 17.95
C GLY A 93 1.02 5.35 17.70
N GLY A 94 0.05 4.49 17.38
CA GLY A 94 -1.32 4.90 17.10
C GLY A 94 -1.48 5.69 15.80
N LEU A 95 -1.19 5.03 14.68
CA LEU A 95 -1.36 5.56 13.33
C LEU A 95 -2.31 4.64 12.56
N ALA A 96 -3.43 5.17 12.10
CA ALA A 96 -4.39 4.42 11.31
C ALA A 96 -4.16 4.62 9.81
N ILE A 97 -3.88 3.55 9.07
CA ILE A 97 -3.56 3.61 7.63
C ILE A 97 -4.65 4.31 6.80
N HIS A 98 -5.93 4.15 7.17
CA HIS A 98 -7.06 4.80 6.51
C HIS A 98 -6.93 6.33 6.53
N GLY A 99 -6.58 6.89 7.69
CA GLY A 99 -6.32 8.32 7.83
C GLY A 99 -5.16 8.79 6.98
N GLY A 100 -4.10 7.98 6.90
CA GLY A 100 -2.94 8.32 6.08
C GLY A 100 -3.24 8.32 4.60
N LEU A 101 -4.03 7.35 4.11
CA LEU A 101 -4.49 7.31 2.73
C LEU A 101 -5.38 8.53 2.40
N ILE A 102 -6.30 8.89 3.28
CA ILE A 102 -7.17 10.07 3.11
C ILE A 102 -6.33 11.34 3.05
N GLY A 103 -5.43 11.55 4.01
CA GLY A 103 -4.54 12.72 4.05
C GLY A 103 -3.68 12.83 2.79
N ALA A 104 -3.07 11.71 2.35
CA ALA A 104 -2.28 11.63 1.14
C ALA A 104 -3.06 12.01 -0.12
N ILE A 105 -4.27 11.46 -0.29
CA ILE A 105 -5.10 11.72 -1.49
C ILE A 105 -5.60 13.16 -1.51
N VAL A 106 -6.09 13.68 -0.38
CA VAL A 106 -6.65 15.05 -0.30
C VAL A 106 -5.58 16.08 -0.61
N VAL A 107 -4.42 15.99 0.05
CA VAL A 107 -3.32 16.94 -0.14
C VAL A 107 -2.67 16.74 -1.52
N GLY A 108 -2.51 15.50 -1.96
CA GLY A 108 -1.97 15.20 -3.30
C GLY A 108 -2.86 15.76 -4.42
N TYR A 109 -4.17 15.60 -4.32
CA TYR A 109 -5.12 16.19 -5.28
C TYR A 109 -5.05 17.72 -5.30
N TRP A 110 -5.07 18.34 -4.12
CA TRP A 110 -4.94 19.78 -3.98
C TRP A 110 -3.64 20.32 -4.59
N TYR A 111 -2.50 19.67 -4.27
CA TYR A 111 -1.19 20.09 -4.74
C TYR A 111 -1.08 19.97 -6.27
N VAL A 112 -1.45 18.81 -6.83
CA VAL A 112 -1.38 18.58 -8.29
C VAL A 112 -2.28 19.55 -9.05
N LYS A 113 -3.46 19.85 -8.50
CA LYS A 113 -4.36 20.86 -9.08
C LYS A 113 -3.73 22.26 -9.08
N ARG A 114 -3.01 22.65 -8.02
CA ARG A 114 -2.27 23.93 -7.97
C ARG A 114 -1.15 24.03 -8.99
N LYS A 115 -0.58 22.89 -9.42
CA LYS A 115 0.43 22.85 -10.48
C LYS A 115 -0.16 22.79 -11.89
N ASN A 116 -1.48 22.91 -12.03
CA ASN A 116 -2.19 22.83 -13.31
C ASN A 116 -1.90 21.54 -14.10
N VAL A 117 -1.56 20.45 -13.40
CA VAL A 117 -1.37 19.12 -14.00
C VAL A 117 -2.62 18.29 -13.72
N ALA A 118 -3.03 17.46 -14.68
CA ALA A 118 -4.16 16.57 -14.47
C ALA A 118 -3.86 15.52 -13.38
N PHE A 119 -4.69 15.45 -12.33
CA PHE A 119 -4.50 14.51 -11.22
C PHE A 119 -4.31 13.07 -11.69
N LEU A 120 -5.17 12.58 -12.59
CA LEU A 120 -5.10 11.19 -13.08
C LEU A 120 -3.83 10.92 -13.90
N LYS A 121 -3.22 11.94 -14.51
CA LYS A 121 -1.92 11.78 -15.17
C LYS A 121 -0.82 11.52 -14.15
N VAL A 122 -0.78 12.32 -13.08
CA VAL A 122 0.18 12.10 -11.97
C VAL A 122 -0.10 10.76 -11.28
N ALA A 123 -1.36 10.43 -11.04
CA ALA A 123 -1.77 9.16 -10.43
C ALA A 123 -1.29 7.94 -11.24
N ASP A 124 -1.43 7.94 -12.57
CA ASP A 124 -0.92 6.87 -13.43
C ASP A 124 0.63 6.79 -13.43
N ILE A 125 1.30 7.92 -13.31
CA ILE A 125 2.78 8.00 -13.22
C ILE A 125 3.26 7.34 -11.93
N ILE A 126 2.64 7.66 -10.80
CA ILE A 126 3.06 7.18 -9.47
C ILE A 126 2.55 5.78 -9.12
N ALA A 127 1.46 5.30 -9.73
CA ALA A 127 0.85 4.01 -9.35
C ALA A 127 1.84 2.82 -9.35
N PRO A 128 2.71 2.62 -10.36
CA PRO A 128 3.75 1.60 -10.31
C PRO A 128 4.78 1.81 -9.19
N SER A 129 5.11 3.05 -8.87
CA SER A 129 6.00 3.35 -7.72
C SER A 129 5.36 2.95 -6.40
N ILE A 130 4.04 3.16 -6.25
CA ILE A 130 3.31 2.81 -5.03
C ILE A 130 3.31 1.28 -4.82
N ILE A 131 2.92 0.51 -5.83
CA ILE A 131 2.85 -0.95 -5.68
C ILE A 131 4.23 -1.60 -5.52
N LEU A 132 5.28 -1.03 -6.13
CA LEU A 132 6.65 -1.44 -5.85
C LEU A 132 7.04 -1.15 -4.40
N GLY A 133 6.68 0.03 -3.90
CA GLY A 133 6.89 0.39 -2.50
C GLY A 133 6.19 -0.58 -1.54
N GLN A 134 4.98 -1.03 -1.87
CA GLN A 134 4.28 -2.07 -1.13
C GLN A 134 5.00 -3.43 -1.20
N ALA A 135 5.53 -3.82 -2.37
CA ALA A 135 6.30 -5.05 -2.51
C ALA A 135 7.56 -5.06 -1.63
N ILE A 136 8.27 -3.92 -1.57
CA ILE A 136 9.47 -3.74 -0.75
C ILE A 136 9.12 -3.66 0.73
N GLY A 137 8.10 -2.89 1.10
CA GLY A 137 7.67 -2.68 2.49
C GLY A 137 7.30 -3.98 3.22
N ARG A 138 6.80 -5.00 2.50
CA ARG A 138 6.50 -6.32 3.08
C ARG A 138 7.72 -7.02 3.69
N TRP A 139 8.92 -6.70 3.22
CA TRP A 139 10.16 -7.21 3.84
C TRP A 139 10.44 -6.59 5.21
N GLY A 140 9.86 -5.43 5.53
CA GLY A 140 9.83 -4.90 6.88
C GLY A 140 9.03 -5.81 7.82
N ASN A 141 7.85 -6.29 7.38
CA ASN A 141 7.03 -7.21 8.18
C ASN A 141 7.78 -8.53 8.45
N PHE A 142 8.52 -9.04 7.46
CA PHE A 142 9.38 -10.21 7.60
C PHE A 142 10.44 -10.06 8.69
N LEU A 143 11.13 -8.92 8.72
CA LEU A 143 12.16 -8.66 9.73
C LEU A 143 11.59 -8.43 11.12
N ASN A 144 10.37 -7.89 11.21
CA ASN A 144 9.63 -7.76 12.46
C ASN A 144 8.89 -9.03 12.90
N GLN A 145 8.86 -10.08 12.06
CA GLN A 145 8.07 -11.30 12.28
C GLN A 145 6.58 -11.01 12.54
N GLU A 146 6.00 -10.05 11.83
CA GLU A 146 4.60 -9.64 11.98
C GLU A 146 3.80 -9.90 10.69
N ALA A 147 2.46 -9.77 10.79
CA ALA A 147 1.55 -9.89 9.65
C ALA A 147 1.62 -11.24 8.89
N HIS A 148 2.07 -12.31 9.56
CA HIS A 148 2.17 -13.65 9.01
C HIS A 148 0.80 -14.33 8.86
N GLY A 149 0.75 -15.44 8.11
CA GLY A 149 -0.46 -16.24 7.98
C GLY A 149 -0.63 -17.26 9.11
N GLY A 150 -1.56 -18.20 8.93
CA GLY A 150 -1.77 -19.31 9.85
C GLY A 150 -0.58 -20.27 9.97
N GLU A 151 -0.65 -21.13 11.00
CA GLU A 151 0.39 -22.12 11.33
C GLU A 151 0.59 -23.16 10.22
N VAL A 152 1.84 -23.52 9.98
CA VAL A 152 2.27 -24.56 9.04
C VAL A 152 3.41 -25.38 9.62
N GLY A 153 3.65 -26.57 9.04
CA GLY A 153 4.85 -27.34 9.33
C GLY A 153 6.06 -26.78 8.58
N ARG A 154 7.27 -26.96 9.14
CA ARG A 154 8.53 -26.65 8.46
C ARG A 154 8.63 -27.28 7.06
N ALA A 155 8.20 -28.53 6.93
CA ALA A 155 8.21 -29.27 5.66
C ALA A 155 7.39 -28.57 4.56
N PHE A 156 6.32 -27.84 4.92
CA PHE A 156 5.56 -27.03 3.96
C PHE A 156 6.43 -25.91 3.38
N LEU A 157 7.17 -25.19 4.22
CA LEU A 157 8.06 -24.11 3.78
C LEU A 157 9.26 -24.63 2.96
N GLU A 158 9.78 -25.80 3.33
CA GLU A 158 10.84 -26.47 2.55
C GLU A 158 10.33 -26.94 1.19
N HIS A 159 9.08 -27.41 1.09
CA HIS A 159 8.45 -27.78 -0.18
C HIS A 159 8.22 -26.58 -1.10
N LEU A 160 8.09 -25.37 -0.56
CA LEU A 160 8.08 -24.13 -1.34
C LEU A 160 9.47 -23.75 -1.89
N HIS A 161 10.52 -24.55 -1.63
CA HIS A 161 11.90 -24.31 -2.05
C HIS A 161 12.43 -22.94 -1.60
N LEU A 162 11.98 -22.47 -0.43
CA LEU A 162 12.39 -21.20 0.12
C LEU A 162 13.85 -21.25 0.61
N PRO A 163 14.62 -20.16 0.45
CA PRO A 163 15.90 -20.02 1.12
C PRO A 163 15.78 -20.19 2.64
N ARG A 164 16.80 -20.80 3.26
CA ARG A 164 16.81 -21.09 4.72
C ARG A 164 16.52 -19.86 5.57
N PHE A 165 17.08 -18.70 5.22
CA PHE A 165 16.86 -17.47 5.99
C PHE A 165 15.39 -17.06 6.06
N ILE A 166 14.57 -17.38 5.04
CA ILE A 166 13.13 -17.15 5.10
C ILE A 166 12.47 -18.17 6.00
N ILE A 167 12.80 -19.45 5.83
CA ILE A 167 12.21 -20.54 6.64
C ILE A 167 12.48 -20.28 8.12
N ASP A 168 13.74 -20.02 8.48
CA ASP A 168 14.17 -19.81 9.86
C ASP A 168 13.53 -18.56 10.47
N GLN A 169 13.41 -17.47 9.71
CA GLN A 169 12.75 -16.24 10.17
C GLN A 169 11.22 -16.41 10.30
N MET A 170 10.59 -17.35 9.59
CA MET A 170 9.17 -17.66 9.76
C MET A 170 8.90 -18.56 10.97
N GLN A 171 9.92 -18.96 11.72
CA GLN A 171 9.76 -19.59 13.02
C GLN A 171 9.59 -18.52 14.11
N ILE A 172 8.38 -18.44 14.67
CA ILE A 172 8.00 -17.46 15.69
C ILE A 172 7.57 -18.23 16.92
N ASN A 173 8.26 -18.01 18.04
CA ASN A 173 8.00 -18.72 19.30
C ASN A 173 7.95 -20.26 19.17
N GLY A 174 8.76 -20.83 18.27
CA GLY A 174 8.84 -22.27 18.04
C GLY A 174 7.91 -22.83 16.96
N THR A 175 6.94 -22.05 16.50
CA THR A 175 5.95 -22.45 15.48
C THR A 175 6.25 -21.78 14.13
N TYR A 176 6.05 -22.51 13.02
CA TYR A 176 6.22 -21.95 11.67
C TYR A 176 4.90 -21.42 11.13
N TYR A 177 4.97 -20.32 10.39
CA TYR A 177 3.80 -19.65 9.82
C TYR A 177 3.91 -19.47 8.31
N HIS A 178 2.77 -19.32 7.64
CA HIS A 178 2.75 -18.95 6.23
C HIS A 178 3.44 -17.60 6.00
N PRO A 179 4.38 -17.48 5.04
CA PRO A 179 5.07 -16.24 4.71
C PRO A 179 4.20 -15.33 3.84
N THR A 180 3.10 -14.82 4.40
CA THR A 180 2.19 -13.87 3.74
C THR A 180 2.92 -12.63 3.23
N PHE A 181 3.98 -12.18 3.91
CA PHE A 181 4.85 -11.10 3.43
C PHE A 181 5.37 -11.39 2.00
N LEU A 182 5.78 -12.64 1.74
CA LEU A 182 6.34 -13.06 0.45
C LEU A 182 5.22 -13.17 -0.59
N TYR A 183 4.06 -13.71 -0.20
CA TYR A 183 2.90 -13.78 -1.08
C TYR A 183 2.47 -12.37 -1.54
N GLU A 184 2.37 -11.42 -0.61
CA GLU A 184 2.02 -10.03 -0.93
C GLU A 184 3.14 -9.35 -1.74
N SER A 185 4.41 -9.59 -1.39
CA SER A 185 5.55 -9.01 -2.11
C SER A 185 5.59 -9.47 -3.58
N LEU A 186 5.41 -10.77 -3.83
CA LEU A 186 5.37 -11.34 -5.17
C LEU A 186 4.14 -10.89 -5.96
N TRP A 187 2.96 -10.82 -5.33
CA TRP A 187 1.75 -10.32 -5.98
C TRP A 187 1.89 -8.84 -6.39
N ASN A 188 2.47 -8.03 -5.52
CA ASN A 188 2.72 -6.62 -5.79
C ASN A 188 3.80 -6.43 -6.87
N LEU A 189 4.82 -7.29 -6.91
CA LEU A 189 5.83 -7.28 -7.98
C LEU A 189 5.22 -7.69 -9.33
N ALA A 190 4.35 -8.69 -9.35
CA ALA A 190 3.59 -9.06 -10.55
C ALA A 190 2.71 -7.89 -11.04
N GLY A 191 2.05 -7.21 -10.10
CA GLY A 191 1.27 -5.99 -10.39
C GLY A 191 2.14 -4.86 -10.91
N PHE A 192 3.32 -4.64 -10.34
CA PHE A 192 4.29 -3.66 -10.84
C PHE A 192 4.65 -3.93 -12.30
N VAL A 193 5.01 -5.18 -12.64
CA VAL A 193 5.34 -5.59 -14.01
C VAL A 193 4.14 -5.40 -14.94
N LEU A 194 2.94 -5.80 -14.50
CA LEU A 194 1.69 -5.58 -15.25
C LEU A 194 1.50 -4.10 -15.59
N LEU A 195 1.57 -3.21 -14.60
CA LEU A 195 1.34 -1.78 -14.83
C LEU A 195 2.42 -1.16 -15.74
N LEU A 196 3.68 -1.59 -15.62
CA LEU A 196 4.74 -1.17 -16.53
C LEU A 196 4.48 -1.63 -17.97
N PHE A 197 3.97 -2.84 -18.14
CA PHE A 197 3.62 -3.36 -19.46
C PHE A 197 2.42 -2.61 -20.04
N MET A 198 1.40 -2.33 -19.23
CA MET A 198 0.24 -1.55 -19.64
C MET A 198 0.62 -0.18 -20.19
N ARG A 199 1.65 0.51 -19.66
CA ARG A 199 2.13 1.81 -20.19
C ARG A 199 2.46 1.76 -21.68
N ARG A 200 2.89 0.60 -22.19
CA ARG A 200 3.25 0.41 -23.60
C ARG A 200 2.04 0.36 -24.52
N TRP A 201 0.88 -0.02 -24.00
CA TRP A 201 -0.38 -0.07 -24.75
C TRP A 201 -1.10 1.28 -24.83
N ASN A 202 -0.54 2.32 -24.20
CA ASN A 202 -1.11 3.66 -24.16
C ASN A 202 -2.59 3.68 -23.70
N PRO A 203 -2.92 3.15 -22.50
CA PRO A 203 -4.29 3.04 -22.00
C PRO A 203 -4.89 4.43 -21.78
N LYS A 204 -6.19 4.53 -21.51
CA LYS A 204 -6.76 5.85 -21.20
C LYS A 204 -6.25 6.36 -19.86
N ARG A 205 -6.09 7.68 -19.74
CA ARG A 205 -5.61 8.33 -18.53
C ARG A 205 -6.47 7.94 -17.32
N GLY A 206 -5.86 7.55 -16.22
CA GLY A 206 -6.45 7.00 -15.00
C GLY A 206 -6.57 5.48 -14.97
N GLU A 207 -6.44 4.77 -16.10
CA GLU A 207 -6.63 3.32 -16.11
C GLU A 207 -5.50 2.56 -15.44
N ILE A 208 -4.26 3.07 -15.48
CA ILE A 208 -3.14 2.46 -14.76
C ILE A 208 -3.38 2.59 -13.27
N PHE A 209 -3.81 3.77 -12.81
CA PHE A 209 -4.14 4.02 -11.40
C PHE A 209 -5.32 3.17 -10.90
N PHE A 210 -6.40 3.07 -11.66
CA PHE A 210 -7.53 2.22 -11.26
C PHE A 210 -7.17 0.72 -11.35
N THR A 211 -6.37 0.31 -12.34
CA THR A 211 -5.89 -1.08 -12.41
C THR A 211 -4.99 -1.42 -11.23
N TYR A 212 -4.14 -0.49 -10.79
CA TYR A 212 -3.38 -0.62 -9.55
C TYR A 212 -4.29 -0.92 -8.36
N PHE A 213 -5.34 -0.12 -8.15
CA PHE A 213 -6.27 -0.35 -7.05
C PHE A 213 -6.98 -1.69 -7.15
N ALA A 214 -7.45 -2.06 -8.34
CA ALA A 214 -8.09 -3.36 -8.56
C ALA A 214 -7.14 -4.52 -8.29
N TRP A 215 -5.91 -4.45 -8.82
CA TRP A 215 -4.90 -5.49 -8.67
C TRP A 215 -4.44 -5.67 -7.22
N TYR A 216 -4.06 -4.58 -6.55
CA TYR A 216 -3.66 -4.62 -5.15
C TYR A 216 -4.78 -5.18 -4.28
N SER A 217 -6.01 -4.69 -4.49
CA SER A 217 -7.18 -5.13 -3.72
C SER A 217 -7.50 -6.60 -3.96
N LEU A 218 -7.34 -7.11 -5.18
CA LEU A 218 -7.53 -8.53 -5.49
C LEU A 218 -6.58 -9.42 -4.66
N GLY A 219 -5.28 -9.12 -4.66
CA GLY A 219 -4.31 -9.87 -3.86
C GLY A 219 -4.56 -9.70 -2.36
N ARG A 220 -4.85 -8.47 -1.93
CA ARG A 220 -5.17 -8.14 -0.54
C ARG A 220 -6.36 -8.94 -0.03
N PHE A 221 -7.41 -9.09 -0.82
CA PHE A 221 -8.59 -9.88 -0.46
C PHE A 221 -8.24 -11.35 -0.13
N PHE A 222 -7.44 -11.99 -0.98
CA PHE A 222 -7.08 -13.40 -0.78
C PHE A 222 -6.07 -13.60 0.34
N ILE A 223 -5.02 -12.76 0.40
CA ILE A 223 -3.94 -12.92 1.38
C ILE A 223 -4.41 -12.52 2.78
N GLU A 224 -5.31 -11.55 2.91
CA GLU A 224 -5.91 -11.19 4.20
C GLU A 224 -6.66 -12.37 4.84
N GLY A 225 -7.29 -13.24 4.03
CA GLY A 225 -7.95 -14.44 4.55
C GLY A 225 -6.99 -15.46 5.17
N LEU A 226 -5.68 -15.35 4.91
CA LEU A 226 -4.64 -16.19 5.50
C LEU A 226 -4.10 -15.63 6.82
N ARG A 227 -4.21 -14.32 7.04
CA ARG A 227 -3.63 -13.61 8.19
C ARG A 227 -4.30 -13.98 9.49
N THR A 228 -3.57 -13.90 10.60
CA THR A 228 -4.10 -14.17 11.94
C THR A 228 -4.39 -12.89 12.74
N ASP A 229 -3.87 -11.75 12.30
CA ASP A 229 -3.89 -10.45 12.99
C ASP A 229 -4.81 -9.43 12.30
N SER A 230 -5.92 -9.90 11.73
CA SER A 230 -6.84 -9.03 11.01
C SER A 230 -7.75 -8.24 11.95
N LEU A 231 -8.00 -6.99 11.57
CA LEU A 231 -9.11 -6.23 12.13
C LEU A 231 -10.44 -6.81 11.63
N THR A 232 -11.30 -7.20 12.57
CA THR A 232 -12.58 -7.85 12.30
C THR A 232 -13.75 -7.11 12.94
N PHE A 233 -14.95 -7.35 12.43
CA PHE A 233 -16.20 -6.88 13.04
C PHE A 233 -17.31 -7.90 12.82
N THR A 234 -18.38 -7.80 13.62
CA THR A 234 -19.59 -8.62 13.45
C THR A 234 -20.52 -7.93 12.46
N GLY A 235 -20.73 -8.56 11.30
CA GLY A 235 -21.67 -8.11 10.28
C GLY A 235 -22.70 -9.17 9.91
N PRO A 236 -23.60 -8.87 8.97
CA PRO A 236 -24.68 -9.78 8.57
C PRO A 236 -24.15 -11.09 7.97
N GLY A 237 -24.78 -12.22 8.29
CA GLY A 237 -24.34 -13.54 7.83
C GLY A 237 -24.36 -13.74 6.30
N TRP A 238 -25.21 -13.00 5.58
CA TRP A 238 -25.19 -13.01 4.11
C TRP A 238 -23.89 -12.40 3.54
N LEU A 239 -23.35 -11.37 4.20
CA LEU A 239 -22.12 -10.72 3.76
C LEU A 239 -20.91 -11.61 4.01
N GLU A 240 -20.84 -12.22 5.19
CA GLU A 240 -19.87 -13.27 5.49
C GLU A 240 -19.93 -14.40 4.45
N SER A 241 -21.13 -14.88 4.12
CA SER A 241 -21.32 -15.97 3.15
C SER A 241 -20.76 -15.61 1.77
N ILE A 242 -20.96 -14.38 1.30
CA ILE A 242 -20.40 -13.90 0.03
C ILE A 242 -18.87 -13.87 0.09
N LEU A 243 -18.28 -13.29 1.14
CA LEU A 243 -16.83 -13.19 1.27
C LEU A 243 -16.19 -14.59 1.35
N ASN A 244 -16.80 -15.50 2.11
CA ASN A 244 -16.35 -16.89 2.23
C ASN A 244 -16.49 -17.66 0.91
N ALA A 245 -17.55 -17.42 0.14
CA ALA A 245 -17.73 -18.03 -1.18
C ALA A 245 -16.66 -17.53 -2.17
N LEU A 246 -16.41 -16.23 -2.22
CA LEU A 246 -15.37 -15.64 -3.07
C LEU A 246 -13.95 -16.11 -2.69
N TRP A 247 -13.70 -16.33 -1.38
CA TRP A 247 -12.42 -16.83 -0.89
C TRP A 247 -12.27 -18.35 -1.01
N SER A 248 -13.36 -19.09 -1.24
CA SER A 248 -13.39 -20.57 -1.23
C SER A 248 -12.35 -21.27 -2.13
N PRO A 249 -11.92 -20.73 -3.29
CA PRO A 249 -10.86 -21.37 -4.08
C PRO A 249 -9.54 -21.56 -3.32
N MET A 250 -9.25 -20.71 -2.33
CA MET A 250 -8.04 -20.81 -1.51
C MET A 250 -8.02 -22.07 -0.64
N LYS A 251 -9.18 -22.65 -0.33
CA LYS A 251 -9.30 -23.83 0.54
C LYS A 251 -8.65 -25.10 -0.04
N VAL A 252 -8.32 -25.08 -1.33
CA VAL A 252 -7.60 -26.19 -2.01
C VAL A 252 -6.18 -26.36 -1.43
N VAL A 253 -5.53 -25.25 -1.06
CA VAL A 253 -4.12 -25.23 -0.62
C VAL A 253 -3.97 -24.67 0.79
N PHE A 254 -4.87 -23.77 1.19
CA PHE A 254 -4.72 -22.98 2.41
C PHE A 254 -5.85 -23.21 3.39
N LYS A 255 -5.53 -23.06 4.68
CA LYS A 255 -6.52 -22.88 5.74
C LYS A 255 -6.71 -21.39 5.98
N ALA A 256 -7.94 -20.98 6.27
CA ALA A 256 -8.22 -19.61 6.67
C ALA A 256 -7.48 -19.31 7.98
N GLY A 257 -6.92 -18.11 8.11
CA GLY A 257 -6.35 -17.66 9.36
C GLY A 257 -7.42 -17.55 10.45
N ALA A 258 -7.01 -17.65 11.70
CA ALA A 258 -7.90 -17.41 12.84
C ALA A 258 -8.41 -15.96 12.84
N MET A 259 -9.59 -15.75 13.42
CA MET A 259 -10.13 -14.43 13.75
C MET A 259 -10.38 -14.39 15.25
N ASP A 260 -9.89 -13.36 15.94
CA ASP A 260 -10.03 -13.25 17.39
C ASP A 260 -11.47 -12.87 17.81
N SER A 261 -12.19 -12.17 16.93
CA SER A 261 -13.58 -11.75 17.13
C SER A 261 -14.27 -11.49 15.79
N GLY A 262 -15.59 -11.33 15.79
CA GLY A 262 -16.37 -11.02 14.59
C GLY A 262 -16.39 -12.14 13.53
N ASN A 263 -17.03 -11.85 12.40
CA ASN A 263 -17.16 -12.79 11.28
C ASN A 263 -16.70 -12.21 9.93
N ILE A 264 -16.28 -10.95 9.89
CA ILE A 264 -15.82 -10.27 8.68
C ILE A 264 -14.50 -9.56 8.94
N ARG A 265 -13.51 -9.82 8.08
CA ARG A 265 -12.25 -9.06 8.03
C ARG A 265 -12.47 -7.74 7.31
N VAL A 266 -12.20 -6.62 7.99
CA VAL A 266 -12.39 -5.27 7.45
C VAL A 266 -11.63 -5.09 6.13
N ALA A 267 -10.38 -5.56 6.07
CA ALA A 267 -9.56 -5.42 4.88
C ALA A 267 -10.07 -6.26 3.69
N GLN A 268 -10.73 -7.40 3.90
CA GLN A 268 -11.35 -8.15 2.79
C GLN A 268 -12.54 -7.37 2.22
N LEU A 269 -13.40 -6.82 3.07
CA LEU A 269 -14.55 -6.02 2.62
C LEU A 269 -14.09 -4.76 1.87
N ILE A 270 -13.15 -3.99 2.44
CA ILE A 270 -12.61 -2.79 1.80
C ILE A 270 -11.96 -3.14 0.46
N SER A 271 -11.20 -4.24 0.40
CA SER A 271 -10.57 -4.69 -0.85
C SER A 271 -11.60 -5.00 -1.93
N LEU A 272 -12.69 -5.71 -1.58
CA LEU A 272 -13.76 -6.00 -2.53
C LEU A 272 -14.40 -4.71 -3.06
N LEU A 273 -14.72 -3.75 -2.17
CA LEU A 273 -15.31 -2.47 -2.54
C LEU A 273 -14.38 -1.63 -3.42
N LEU A 274 -13.09 -1.54 -3.08
CA LEU A 274 -12.10 -0.81 -3.86
C LEU A 274 -11.88 -1.45 -5.24
N MET A 275 -11.86 -2.78 -5.31
CA MET A 275 -11.72 -3.50 -6.57
C MET A 275 -12.91 -3.23 -7.50
N LEU A 276 -14.13 -3.39 -6.99
CA LEU A 276 -15.35 -3.14 -7.76
C LEU A 276 -15.46 -1.66 -8.17
N GLY A 277 -15.14 -0.74 -7.25
CA GLY A 277 -15.12 0.69 -7.51
C GLY A 277 -14.11 1.07 -8.60
N ALA A 278 -12.91 0.51 -8.57
CA ALA A 278 -11.89 0.77 -9.57
C ALA A 278 -12.29 0.25 -10.97
N ILE A 279 -12.82 -0.99 -11.04
CA ILE A 279 -13.33 -1.57 -12.29
C ILE A 279 -14.49 -0.73 -12.84
N PHE A 280 -15.44 -0.37 -11.98
CA PHE A 280 -16.55 0.51 -12.33
C PHE A 280 -16.06 1.83 -12.89
N MET A 281 -15.07 2.47 -12.24
CA MET A 281 -14.52 3.76 -12.71
C MET A 281 -13.88 3.64 -14.09
N ILE A 282 -13.20 2.54 -14.41
CA ILE A 282 -12.65 2.29 -15.75
C ILE A 282 -13.79 2.19 -16.79
N ILE A 283 -14.76 1.31 -16.53
CA ILE A 283 -15.87 1.04 -17.46
C ILE A 283 -16.73 2.28 -17.67
N TRP A 284 -17.14 2.93 -16.59
CA TRP A 284 -18.01 4.11 -16.62
C TRP A 284 -17.37 5.28 -17.36
N ARG A 285 -16.09 5.57 -17.10
CA ARG A 285 -15.37 6.67 -17.77
C ARG A 285 -15.20 6.43 -19.27
N ARG A 286 -15.03 5.17 -19.69
CA ARG A 286 -15.04 4.79 -21.10
C ARG A 286 -16.43 4.96 -21.72
N ALA A 287 -17.45 4.39 -21.10
CA ALA A 287 -18.83 4.43 -21.61
C ALA A 287 -19.38 5.85 -21.75
N LYS A 288 -19.01 6.76 -20.85
CA LYS A 288 -19.41 8.17 -20.90
C LYS A 288 -18.53 9.06 -21.79
N GLY A 289 -17.48 8.52 -22.41
CA GLY A 289 -16.55 9.32 -23.23
C GLY A 289 -15.77 10.39 -22.45
N ILE A 290 -15.68 10.25 -21.12
CA ILE A 290 -14.96 11.18 -20.23
C ILE A 290 -13.45 10.94 -20.35
N ALA A 291 -13.04 9.69 -20.58
CA ALA A 291 -11.65 9.28 -20.76
C ALA A 291 -11.14 9.62 -22.17
N LYS A 292 -10.95 10.91 -22.45
CA LYS A 292 -10.53 11.41 -23.77
C LYS A 292 -9.04 11.19 -23.99
N GLU A 293 -8.23 11.65 -23.03
CA GLU A 293 -6.77 11.59 -23.07
C GLU A 293 -6.26 10.17 -22.81
N SER A 294 -5.26 9.79 -23.57
CA SER A 294 -4.51 8.55 -23.42
C SER A 294 -3.33 8.77 -22.48
N TYR A 295 -2.75 7.67 -22.00
CA TYR A 295 -1.68 7.66 -21.03
C TYR A 295 -0.50 8.47 -21.54
N GLN A 296 -0.21 8.42 -22.85
CA GLN A 296 0.91 9.06 -23.52
C GLN A 296 0.69 10.54 -23.89
N ASP A 297 -0.55 11.01 -23.87
CA ASP A 297 -0.89 12.37 -24.30
C ASP A 297 -0.30 13.43 -23.35
N ARG A 298 0.20 14.52 -23.92
CA ARG A 298 0.66 15.69 -23.15
C ARG A 298 -0.54 16.51 -22.69
N ASP A 299 -0.35 17.26 -21.60
CA ASP A 299 -1.38 18.23 -21.22
C ASP A 299 -1.31 19.43 -22.18
N PRO A 300 -2.44 20.10 -22.46
CA PRO A 300 -2.41 21.37 -23.19
C PRO A 300 -1.47 22.35 -22.49
N GLU A 301 -0.71 23.14 -23.25
CA GLU A 301 0.06 24.22 -22.64
C GLU A 301 -0.89 25.15 -21.87
N PRO A 302 -0.50 25.60 -20.67
CA PRO A 302 -1.30 26.57 -19.94
C PRO A 302 -1.51 27.79 -20.84
N LYS A 303 -2.76 28.26 -20.96
CA LYS A 303 -3.03 29.52 -21.63
C LYS A 303 -2.19 30.58 -20.93
N LEU A 304 -1.23 31.17 -21.64
CA LEU A 304 -0.51 32.34 -21.17
C LEU A 304 -1.58 33.36 -20.78
N GLU A 305 -1.59 33.78 -19.51
CA GLU A 305 -2.36 34.96 -19.13
C GLU A 305 -1.83 36.09 -20.02
N PRO A 306 -2.71 36.84 -20.71
CA PRO A 306 -2.25 37.97 -21.51
C PRO A 306 -1.44 38.86 -20.58
N GLU A 307 -0.20 39.14 -20.97
CA GLU A 307 0.64 40.13 -20.29
C GLU A 307 -0.25 41.35 -20.05
N GLN A 308 -0.48 41.67 -18.77
CA GLN A 308 -1.04 42.96 -18.43
C GLN A 308 -0.04 43.96 -18.96
N SER A 309 -0.35 44.52 -20.13
CA SER A 309 0.36 45.63 -20.72
C SER A 309 0.43 46.70 -19.65
N ILE A 310 1.61 46.88 -19.09
CA ILE A 310 1.95 48.05 -18.29
C ILE A 310 1.94 49.20 -19.29
N GLU A 311 0.75 49.70 -19.62
CA GLU A 311 0.58 50.96 -20.32
C GLU A 311 0.60 52.07 -19.29
N GLY A 312 1.68 52.86 -19.36
CA GLY A 312 1.70 54.33 -19.15
C GLY A 312 1.40 54.85 -17.75
#